data_AF-W7RQ51-F1
#
_entry.id   AF-W7RQ51-F1
#
_cell.length_a   1.000
_cell.length_b   1.000
_cell.length_c   1.000
_cell.angle_alpha   90.00
_cell.angle_beta   90.00
_cell.angle_gamma   90.00
#
_symmetry.space_group_name_H-M   'P 1'
#
loop_
_entity.id
_entity.type
_entity.pdbx_description
1 polymer ?
#
loop_
_entity_poly.entity_id
_entity_poly.type
_entity_poly.pdbx_seq_one_letter_code
_entity_poly.pdbx_strand_id
1 'polypeptide(L)'
;MNTNHDRFEELHTSQEELLHQSAGKESHKIPFCCVISIPYGFEVISNYQPKIMYHLGCLATVEETCRKTVQVDDCGNAEVDLHVLKAKGCIPFIANIVVKPTCEQKGCSAKPHIKEIAISCQNSVCVDLILNCSVDSSQHIHLNCNNVVVCDLQMTPIKEACQHVKIKGNFQFLSV
;
A
#
# COMPACT_ATOMS: atom_id res chain seq x y z
N MET A 1 -39.16 42.44 -2.60
CA MET A 1 -38.33 42.47 -1.38
C MET A 1 -38.11 41.04 -0.93
N ASN A 2 -36.84 40.62 -0.93
CA ASN A 2 -36.15 39.62 -0.09
C ASN A 2 -36.82 38.28 0.26
N THR A 3 -36.16 37.11 0.31
CA THR A 3 -34.96 36.49 -0.29
C THR A 3 -34.85 35.12 0.42
N ASN A 4 -34.37 34.11 -0.31
CA ASN A 4 -33.69 32.89 0.19
C ASN A 4 -34.55 31.79 0.81
N HIS A 5 -34.94 30.85 -0.07
CA HIS A 5 -35.30 29.47 0.30
C HIS A 5 -34.33 28.53 -0.43
N ASP A 6 -33.12 28.39 0.12
CA ASP A 6 -32.14 27.37 -0.25
C ASP A 6 -31.14 27.30 0.90
N ARG A 7 -31.20 26.25 1.74
CA ARG A 7 -30.15 25.82 2.70
C ARG A 7 -30.56 24.58 3.51
N PHE A 8 -31.13 23.57 2.86
CA PHE A 8 -31.55 22.32 3.52
C PHE A 8 -31.06 21.06 2.79
N GLU A 9 -29.82 21.02 2.29
CA GLU A 9 -29.23 19.77 1.76
C GLU A 9 -27.75 19.51 2.11
N GLU A 10 -27.06 20.38 2.86
CA GLU A 10 -25.58 20.24 3.01
C GLU A 10 -25.05 19.65 4.33
N LEU A 11 -25.90 19.20 5.28
CA LEU A 11 -25.40 18.78 6.59
C LEU A 11 -25.44 17.27 6.90
N HIS A 12 -25.98 16.44 6.00
CA HIS A 12 -26.07 14.99 6.24
C HIS A 12 -24.96 14.17 5.56
N THR A 13 -24.23 14.75 4.62
CA THR A 13 -23.23 14.03 3.82
C THR A 13 -21.92 13.73 4.57
N SER A 14 -21.60 14.44 5.66
CA SER A 14 -20.34 14.25 6.38
C SER A 14 -20.36 13.13 7.44
N GLN A 15 -21.54 12.65 7.82
CA GLN A 15 -21.70 11.69 8.93
C GLN A 15 -21.67 10.22 8.46
N GLU A 16 -22.12 9.96 7.23
CA GLU A 16 -22.03 8.63 6.61
C GLU A 16 -20.62 8.31 6.10
N GLU A 17 -19.84 9.30 5.67
CA GLU A 17 -18.46 9.08 5.16
C GLU A 17 -17.45 8.69 6.26
N LEU A 18 -17.69 9.07 7.52
CA LEU A 18 -16.81 8.74 8.66
C LEU A 18 -17.25 7.51 9.46
N LEU A 19 -18.54 7.15 9.41
CA LEU A 19 -19.05 5.94 10.07
C LEU A 19 -18.96 4.69 9.18
N HIS A 20 -18.86 4.85 7.85
CA HIS A 20 -18.53 3.74 6.96
C HIS A 20 -17.09 3.24 7.09
N GLN A 21 -16.17 4.02 7.69
CA GLN A 21 -14.79 3.60 7.94
C GLN A 21 -14.64 2.63 9.13
N SER A 22 -15.71 2.37 9.89
CA SER A 22 -15.65 1.50 11.09
C SER A 22 -16.52 0.23 11.02
N ALA A 23 -17.05 -0.15 9.85
CA ALA A 23 -17.82 -1.39 9.71
C ALA A 23 -17.80 -2.00 8.29
N GLY A 24 -16.69 -1.84 7.56
CA GLY A 24 -16.33 -2.71 6.45
C GLY A 24 -14.99 -3.35 6.77
N LYS A 25 -14.80 -4.64 6.47
CA LYS A 25 -13.44 -5.20 6.31
C LYS A 25 -12.81 -4.51 5.09
N GLU A 26 -12.48 -3.23 5.20
CA GLU A 26 -11.63 -2.58 4.23
C GLU A 26 -10.31 -3.33 4.28
N SER A 27 -9.89 -3.83 3.11
CA SER A 27 -8.61 -4.50 3.04
C SER A 27 -7.56 -3.45 3.39
N HIS A 28 -6.89 -3.61 4.52
CA HIS A 28 -5.74 -2.81 4.92
C HIS A 28 -4.57 -3.03 3.94
N LYS A 29 -4.74 -2.62 2.69
CA LYS A 29 -3.86 -2.89 1.55
C LYS A 29 -3.39 -1.56 1.00
N ILE A 30 -2.07 -1.39 0.97
CA ILE A 30 -1.42 -0.24 0.37
C ILE A 30 -0.82 -0.68 -0.98
N PRO A 31 -1.31 -0.17 -2.11
CA PRO A 31 -0.80 -0.57 -3.41
C PRO A 31 0.61 -0.02 -3.63
N PHE A 32 1.47 -0.83 -4.25
CA PHE A 32 2.76 -0.37 -4.73
C PHE A 32 2.92 -0.69 -6.22
N CYS A 33 3.81 0.07 -6.85
CA CYS A 33 4.13 -0.09 -8.26
C CYS A 33 5.58 0.30 -8.52
N CYS A 34 6.22 -0.43 -9.44
CA CYS A 34 7.57 -0.15 -9.88
C CYS A 34 7.75 -0.60 -11.33
N VAL A 35 8.52 0.15 -12.11
CA VAL A 35 8.76 -0.13 -13.53
C VAL A 35 10.23 -0.47 -13.72
N ILE A 36 10.49 -1.55 -14.43
CA ILE A 36 11.83 -1.99 -14.81
C ILE A 36 11.98 -1.82 -16.33
N SER A 37 13.01 -1.09 -16.74
CA SER A 37 13.46 -1.05 -18.13
C SER A 37 14.26 -2.32 -18.44
N ILE A 38 13.82 -3.05 -19.46
CA ILE A 38 14.51 -4.23 -19.98
C ILE A 38 15.61 -3.73 -20.93
N PRO A 39 16.87 -4.14 -20.75
CA PRO A 39 17.94 -3.76 -21.65
C PRO A 39 17.69 -4.26 -23.08
N TYR A 40 18.22 -3.52 -24.06
CA TYR A 40 18.22 -3.95 -25.46
C TYR A 40 18.89 -5.32 -25.62
N GLY A 41 18.28 -6.19 -26.43
CA GLY A 41 18.76 -7.56 -26.63
C GLY A 41 18.41 -8.54 -25.51
N PHE A 42 17.58 -8.12 -24.54
CA PHE A 42 17.05 -8.99 -23.49
C PHE A 42 15.53 -9.08 -23.54
N GLU A 43 15.00 -10.20 -23.04
CA GLU A 43 13.59 -10.46 -22.83
C GLU A 43 13.34 -11.05 -21.44
N VAL A 44 12.13 -10.88 -20.95
CA VAL A 44 11.67 -11.45 -19.69
C VAL A 44 11.56 -12.97 -19.86
N ILE A 45 12.01 -13.72 -18.85
CA ILE A 45 11.79 -15.16 -18.83
C ILE A 45 10.30 -15.43 -18.61
N SER A 46 9.66 -16.18 -19.52
CA SER A 46 8.26 -16.58 -19.40
C SER A 46 8.01 -17.30 -18.07
N ASN A 47 6.88 -17.01 -17.42
CA ASN A 47 6.47 -17.57 -16.13
C ASN A 47 7.39 -17.24 -14.94
N TYR A 48 8.33 -16.29 -15.09
CA TYR A 48 9.10 -15.81 -13.94
C TYR A 48 8.21 -14.99 -13.00
N GLN A 49 8.17 -15.38 -11.73
CA GLN A 49 7.53 -14.57 -10.69
C GLN A 49 8.52 -13.52 -10.18
N PRO A 50 8.15 -12.23 -10.16
CA PRO A 50 9.01 -11.20 -9.61
C PRO A 50 9.31 -11.48 -8.14
N LYS A 51 10.51 -11.14 -7.70
CA LYS A 51 10.90 -11.19 -6.29
C LYS A 51 10.84 -9.79 -5.71
N ILE A 52 10.49 -9.69 -4.43
CA ILE A 52 10.41 -8.42 -3.73
C ILE A 52 11.04 -8.56 -2.34
N MET A 53 11.77 -7.52 -1.96
CA MET A 53 12.29 -7.31 -0.61
C MET A 53 11.85 -5.92 -0.16
N TYR A 54 11.46 -5.79 1.10
CA TYR A 54 11.01 -4.52 1.67
C TYR A 54 11.52 -4.38 3.11
N HIS A 55 11.57 -3.14 3.59
CA HIS A 55 12.03 -2.83 4.93
C HIS A 55 11.00 -2.00 5.69
N LEU A 56 10.73 -2.35 6.93
CA LEU A 56 9.69 -1.72 7.76
C LEU A 56 10.23 -0.71 8.78
N GLY A 57 11.55 -0.52 8.88
CA GLY A 57 12.14 0.37 9.90
C GLY A 57 11.83 1.87 9.72
N CYS A 58 11.19 2.26 8.61
CA CYS A 58 10.68 3.63 8.41
C CYS A 58 9.16 3.73 8.68
N LEU A 59 8.57 2.69 9.27
CA LEU A 59 7.16 2.61 9.61
C LEU A 59 7.02 2.58 11.13
N ALA A 60 6.16 3.43 11.67
CA ALA A 60 5.86 3.51 13.09
C ALA A 60 4.36 3.35 13.33
N THR A 61 4.01 2.91 14.53
CA THR A 61 2.65 3.03 15.03
C THR A 61 2.54 4.31 15.85
N VAL A 62 1.46 5.06 15.62
CA VAL A 62 1.14 6.26 16.38
C VAL A 62 -0.28 6.16 16.90
N GLU A 63 -0.48 6.64 18.12
CA GLU A 63 -1.80 6.75 18.73
C GLU A 63 -2.22 8.21 18.73
N GLU A 64 -3.41 8.48 18.18
CA GLU A 64 -4.02 9.80 18.15
C GLU A 64 -5.34 9.75 18.92
N THR A 65 -5.59 10.68 19.83
CA THR A 65 -6.88 10.78 20.53
C THR A 65 -7.80 11.73 19.78
N CYS A 66 -9.02 11.30 19.47
CA CYS A 66 -10.06 12.13 18.88
C CYS A 66 -11.34 12.08 19.71
N ARG A 67 -12.01 13.22 19.87
CA ARG A 67 -13.26 13.31 20.63
C ARG A 67 -14.44 13.15 19.69
N LYS A 68 -15.37 12.26 20.02
CA LYS A 68 -16.56 11.99 19.21
C LYS A 68 -17.81 12.13 20.06
N THR A 69 -18.79 12.85 19.51
CA THR A 69 -20.12 12.92 20.12
C THR A 69 -20.95 11.73 19.66
N VAL A 70 -21.49 10.98 20.62
CA VAL A 70 -22.41 9.86 20.38
C VAL A 70 -23.77 10.20 20.97
N GLN A 71 -24.83 9.82 20.27
CA GLN A 71 -26.18 9.96 20.78
C GLN A 71 -26.51 8.72 21.63
N VAL A 72 -26.96 8.94 22.86
CA VAL A 72 -27.37 7.90 23.80
C VAL A 72 -28.87 7.98 23.93
N ASP A 73 -29.53 6.85 23.69
CA ASP A 73 -30.98 6.73 23.82
C ASP A 73 -31.42 7.17 25.23
N ASP A 74 -32.46 8.01 25.27
CA ASP A 74 -33.04 8.60 26.48
C ASP A 74 -32.12 9.50 27.33
N CYS A 75 -30.86 9.72 26.93
CA CYS A 75 -29.88 10.53 27.68
C CYS A 75 -29.30 11.72 26.90
N GLY A 76 -29.57 11.83 25.60
CA GLY A 76 -29.05 12.92 24.75
C GLY A 76 -27.64 12.63 24.23
N ASN A 77 -26.81 13.66 24.05
CA ASN A 77 -25.47 13.51 23.49
C ASN A 77 -24.41 13.30 24.58
N ALA A 78 -23.55 12.30 24.40
CA ALA A 78 -22.37 12.06 25.22
C ALA A 78 -21.10 12.27 24.38
N GLU A 79 -20.03 12.75 25.02
CA GLU A 79 -18.72 12.87 24.37
C GLU A 79 -17.81 11.72 24.82
N VAL A 80 -17.20 11.04 23.85
CA VAL A 80 -16.32 9.90 24.07
C VAL A 80 -14.98 10.18 23.41
N ASP A 81 -13.90 9.93 24.14
CA ASP A 81 -12.55 9.95 23.58
C ASP A 81 -12.29 8.60 22.89
N LEU A 82 -11.83 8.67 21.66
CA LEU A 82 -11.43 7.53 20.85
C LEU A 82 -9.93 7.59 20.61
N HIS A 83 -9.27 6.49 20.87
CA HIS A 83 -7.87 6.24 20.61
C HIS A 83 -7.75 5.58 19.24
N VAL A 84 -7.16 6.29 18.28
CA VAL A 84 -6.95 5.84 16.90
C VAL A 84 -5.50 5.41 16.74
N LEU A 85 -5.29 4.12 16.55
CA LEU A 85 -3.99 3.56 16.24
C LEU A 85 -3.76 3.61 14.73
N LYS A 86 -2.67 4.25 14.30
CA LYS A 86 -2.29 4.38 12.88
C LYS A 86 -0.91 3.80 12.62
N ALA A 87 -0.73 3.19 11.45
CA ALA A 87 0.59 3.01 10.86
C ALA A 87 0.95 4.27 10.05
N LYS A 88 2.07 4.91 10.36
CA LYS A 88 2.59 6.06 9.63
C LYS A 88 4.05 5.89 9.25
N GLY A 89 4.39 6.31 8.03
CA GLY A 89 5.77 6.30 7.54
C GLY A 89 5.88 5.81 6.10
N CYS A 90 6.97 5.12 5.78
CA CYS A 90 7.24 4.63 4.43
C CYS A 90 7.72 3.19 4.44
N ILE A 91 7.35 2.43 3.40
CA ILE A 91 7.87 1.08 3.14
C ILE A 91 8.75 1.14 1.89
N PRO A 92 10.08 1.31 2.02
CA PRO A 92 11.00 1.13 0.90
C PRO A 92 11.05 -0.34 0.48
N PHE A 93 11.13 -0.56 -0.84
CA PHE A 93 11.21 -1.89 -1.42
C PHE A 93 12.09 -1.94 -2.67
N ILE A 94 12.60 -3.14 -2.95
CA ILE A 94 13.29 -3.50 -4.18
C ILE A 94 12.53 -4.67 -4.79
N ALA A 95 12.15 -4.53 -6.06
CA ALA A 95 11.58 -5.62 -6.84
C ALA A 95 12.53 -5.99 -7.97
N ASN A 96 12.74 -7.28 -8.21
CA ASN A 96 13.63 -7.76 -9.26
C ASN A 96 13.00 -8.84 -10.12
N ILE A 97 13.47 -8.88 -11.37
CA ILE A 97 13.14 -9.91 -12.36
C ILE A 97 14.43 -10.43 -12.96
N VAL A 98 14.35 -11.59 -13.60
CA VAL A 98 15.45 -12.15 -14.38
C VAL A 98 15.10 -12.03 -15.86
N VAL A 99 16.07 -11.56 -16.64
CA VAL A 99 15.97 -11.46 -18.09
C VAL A 99 17.05 -12.30 -18.75
N LYS A 100 16.74 -12.78 -19.95
CA LYS A 100 17.63 -13.58 -20.78
C LYS A 100 17.89 -12.88 -22.12
N PRO A 101 19.01 -13.17 -22.80
CA PRO A 101 19.28 -12.61 -24.12
C PRO A 101 18.27 -13.13 -25.16
N THR A 102 17.83 -12.28 -26.08
CA THR A 102 16.89 -12.63 -27.17
C THR A 102 17.54 -13.39 -28.32
N CYS A 103 18.86 -13.37 -28.42
CA CYS A 103 19.62 -14.12 -29.41
C CYS A 103 20.81 -14.82 -28.75
N GLU A 104 21.18 -16.00 -29.26
CA GLU A 104 22.44 -16.67 -28.90
C GLU A 104 23.69 -15.90 -29.33
N GLN A 105 23.52 -14.72 -29.95
CA GLN A 105 24.63 -13.84 -30.31
C GLN A 105 25.55 -13.68 -29.10
N LYS A 106 26.85 -13.83 -29.37
CA LYS A 106 27.96 -13.89 -28.43
C LYS A 106 28.06 -12.59 -27.63
N GLY A 107 27.14 -12.39 -26.68
CA GLY A 107 27.25 -11.35 -25.69
C GLY A 107 28.56 -11.57 -24.93
N CYS A 108 29.36 -10.52 -24.82
CA CYS A 108 30.54 -10.57 -23.98
C CYS A 108 30.07 -10.63 -22.53
N SER A 109 30.49 -11.67 -21.81
CA SER A 109 30.28 -11.76 -20.37
C SER A 109 31.63 -11.78 -19.67
N ALA A 110 31.72 -11.07 -18.55
CA ALA A 110 32.87 -11.17 -17.66
C ALA A 110 32.99 -12.58 -17.04
N LYS A 111 31.89 -13.36 -17.02
CA LYS A 111 31.86 -14.73 -16.51
C LYS A 111 31.30 -15.68 -17.56
N PRO A 112 32.05 -16.73 -17.95
CA PRO A 112 31.48 -17.78 -18.78
C PRO A 112 30.31 -18.43 -18.01
N HIS A 113 29.23 -18.75 -18.72
CA HIS A 113 28.03 -19.48 -18.24
C HIS A 113 26.85 -18.69 -17.65
N ILE A 114 26.98 -17.41 -17.31
CA ILE A 114 25.81 -16.60 -16.87
C ILE A 114 25.38 -15.69 -18.01
N LYS A 115 24.30 -16.09 -18.71
CA LYS A 115 23.65 -15.28 -19.75
C LYS A 115 22.46 -14.49 -19.22
N GLU A 116 21.85 -14.99 -18.14
CA GLU A 116 20.72 -14.34 -17.48
C GLU A 116 21.22 -13.29 -16.50
N ILE A 117 20.52 -12.16 -16.43
CA ILE A 117 20.83 -11.09 -15.49
C ILE A 117 19.60 -10.75 -14.67
N ALA A 118 19.81 -10.49 -13.38
CA ALA A 118 18.78 -9.91 -12.54
C ALA A 118 18.82 -8.39 -12.72
N ILE A 119 17.65 -7.82 -12.99
CA ILE A 119 17.45 -6.37 -13.05
C ILE A 119 16.38 -6.01 -12.04
N SER A 120 16.58 -4.85 -11.39
CA SER A 120 15.77 -4.43 -10.26
C SER A 120 15.29 -3.01 -10.45
N CYS A 121 14.20 -2.69 -9.79
CA CYS A 121 13.83 -1.32 -9.49
C CYS A 121 13.67 -1.16 -7.98
N GLN A 122 13.91 0.06 -7.52
CA GLN A 122 13.78 0.44 -6.12
C GLN A 122 12.75 1.56 -6.05
N ASN A 123 11.83 1.45 -5.09
CA ASN A 123 10.83 2.48 -4.84
C ASN A 123 10.40 2.46 -3.37
N SER A 124 9.52 3.36 -2.98
CA SER A 124 8.96 3.45 -1.63
C SER A 124 7.48 3.80 -1.73
N VAL A 125 6.69 3.35 -0.75
CA VAL A 125 5.29 3.77 -0.61
C VAL A 125 5.05 4.39 0.76
N CYS A 126 4.37 5.53 0.78
CA CYS A 126 3.96 6.19 2.01
C CYS A 126 2.74 5.47 2.59
N VAL A 127 2.69 5.38 3.92
CA VAL A 127 1.62 4.77 4.69
C VAL A 127 1.09 5.80 5.66
N ASP A 128 -0.21 6.01 5.62
CA ASP A 128 -1.00 6.64 6.67
C ASP A 128 -2.31 5.86 6.74
N LEU A 129 -2.35 4.87 7.63
CA LEU A 129 -3.41 3.86 7.66
C LEU A 129 -3.90 3.68 9.10
N ILE A 130 -5.21 3.79 9.30
CA ILE A 130 -5.86 3.43 10.57
C ILE A 130 -5.84 1.91 10.71
N LEU A 131 -5.28 1.42 11.80
CA LEU A 131 -5.20 -0.01 12.13
C LEU A 131 -6.33 -0.43 13.06
N ASN A 132 -6.67 0.42 14.03
CA ASN A 132 -7.68 0.14 15.04
C ASN A 132 -8.20 1.45 15.66
N CYS A 133 -9.43 1.41 16.18
CA CYS A 133 -10.05 2.48 16.96
C CYS A 133 -10.63 1.87 18.24
N SER A 134 -10.26 2.39 19.41
CA SER A 134 -10.73 1.90 20.71
C SER A 134 -11.12 3.05 21.64
N VAL A 135 -11.95 2.76 22.65
CA VAL A 135 -12.24 3.72 23.73
C VAL A 135 -11.15 3.69 24.80
N ASP A 136 -10.46 2.56 24.93
CA ASP A 136 -9.30 2.41 25.80
C ASP A 136 -8.00 2.70 25.03
N SER A 137 -6.99 3.21 25.74
CA SER A 137 -5.64 3.40 25.17
C SER A 137 -5.05 2.07 24.72
N SER A 138 -4.50 2.02 23.51
CA SER A 138 -3.98 0.78 22.93
C SER A 138 -2.54 0.50 23.37
N GLN A 139 -2.12 -0.75 23.29
CA GLN A 139 -0.72 -1.12 23.51
C GLN A 139 0.12 -0.71 22.30
N HIS A 140 1.38 -0.34 22.55
CA HIS A 140 2.33 -0.07 21.48
C HIS A 140 2.56 -1.34 20.65
N ILE A 141 2.18 -1.30 19.37
CA ILE A 141 2.35 -2.42 18.46
C ILE A 141 3.57 -2.20 17.57
N HIS A 142 4.49 -3.17 17.58
CA HIS A 142 5.65 -3.16 16.69
C HIS A 142 5.34 -3.92 15.40
N LEU A 143 5.21 -3.18 14.29
CA LEU A 143 4.98 -3.75 12.96
C LEU A 143 6.20 -4.53 12.48
N ASN A 144 5.97 -5.75 12.01
CA ASN A 144 7.00 -6.64 11.51
C ASN A 144 6.46 -7.49 10.33
N CYS A 145 7.29 -8.39 9.79
CA CYS A 145 6.95 -9.20 8.61
C CYS A 145 5.81 -10.22 8.84
N ASN A 146 5.37 -10.44 10.08
CA ASN A 146 4.17 -11.23 10.37
C ASN A 146 2.90 -10.40 10.24
N ASN A 147 2.99 -9.08 10.41
CA ASN A 147 1.84 -8.16 10.39
C ASN A 147 1.72 -7.43 9.04
N VAL A 148 2.83 -7.24 8.32
CA VAL A 148 2.84 -6.60 7.00
C VAL A 148 3.39 -7.58 5.99
N VAL A 149 2.54 -8.03 5.06
CA VAL A 149 2.88 -9.02 4.03
C VAL A 149 2.63 -8.47 2.64
N VAL A 150 3.33 -9.02 1.63
CA VAL A 150 3.03 -8.70 0.23
C VAL A 150 1.98 -9.66 -0.31
N CYS A 151 0.95 -9.13 -0.96
CA CYS A 151 -0.05 -9.91 -1.68
C CYS A 151 -0.30 -9.35 -3.09
N ASP A 152 -0.99 -10.14 -3.93
CA ASP A 152 -1.39 -9.75 -5.29
C ASP A 152 -0.22 -9.30 -6.19
N LEU A 153 0.97 -9.86 -5.96
CA LEU A 153 2.18 -9.52 -6.71
C LEU A 153 2.06 -9.98 -8.17
N GLN A 154 2.11 -9.03 -9.09
CA GLN A 154 1.92 -9.25 -10.51
C GLN A 154 2.96 -8.52 -11.34
N MET A 155 3.26 -9.10 -12.50
CA MET A 155 4.19 -8.57 -13.49
C MET A 155 3.48 -8.48 -14.83
N THR A 156 3.44 -7.28 -15.42
CA THR A 156 2.79 -7.04 -16.71
C THR A 156 3.73 -6.28 -17.66
N PRO A 157 3.95 -6.77 -18.90
CA PRO A 157 4.64 -6.00 -19.93
C PRO A 157 3.87 -4.71 -20.27
N ILE A 158 4.60 -3.62 -20.52
CA ILE A 158 4.00 -2.36 -21.00
C ILE A 158 4.03 -2.37 -22.53
N LYS A 159 2.84 -2.36 -23.18
CA LYS A 159 2.71 -2.56 -24.63
C LYS A 159 3.02 -1.32 -25.48
N GLU A 160 2.97 -0.13 -24.89
CA GLU A 160 3.05 1.15 -25.59
C GLU A 160 4.47 1.74 -25.65
N ALA A 161 5.41 1.17 -24.89
CA ALA A 161 6.81 1.56 -24.90
C ALA A 161 7.69 0.31 -24.93
N CYS A 162 8.66 0.29 -25.84
CA CYS A 162 9.65 -0.76 -25.96
C CYS A 162 10.15 -1.24 -24.60
N GLN A 163 10.21 -2.56 -24.38
CA GLN A 163 11.03 -3.22 -23.35
C GLN A 163 10.85 -2.67 -21.91
N HIS A 164 9.61 -2.51 -21.42
CA HIS A 164 9.37 -2.25 -19.99
C HIS A 164 8.44 -3.27 -19.36
N VAL A 165 8.65 -3.50 -18.07
CA VAL A 165 7.80 -4.36 -17.24
C VAL A 165 7.36 -3.59 -16.02
N LYS A 166 6.06 -3.64 -15.74
CA LYS A 166 5.46 -3.10 -14.53
C LYS A 166 5.28 -4.22 -13.51
N ILE A 167 5.84 -4.02 -12.32
CA ILE A 167 5.58 -4.86 -11.15
C ILE A 167 4.64 -4.09 -10.24
N LYS A 168 3.55 -4.74 -9.82
CA LYS A 168 2.56 -4.18 -8.91
C LYS A 168 2.15 -5.22 -7.86
N GLY A 169 1.67 -4.76 -6.73
CA GLY A 169 1.12 -5.60 -5.67
C GLY A 169 0.60 -4.72 -4.54
N ASN A 170 0.33 -5.33 -3.40
CA ASN A 170 -0.12 -4.62 -2.20
C ASN A 170 0.73 -5.03 -0.99
N PHE A 171 1.01 -4.08 -0.11
CA PHE A 171 1.35 -4.38 1.28
C PHE A 171 0.05 -4.53 2.06
N GLN A 172 -0.22 -5.73 2.55
CA GLN A 172 -1.38 -6.04 3.37
C GLN A 172 -0.99 -6.04 4.84
N PHE A 173 -1.68 -5.22 5.63
CA PHE A 173 -1.59 -5.22 7.09
C PHE A 173 -2.62 -6.23 7.61
N LEU A 174 -2.13 -7.32 8.16
CA LEU A 174 -2.95 -8.33 8.81
C LEU A 174 -3.45 -7.80 10.15
N SER A 175 -4.66 -8.19 10.56
CA SER A 175 -5.29 -7.73 11.81
C SER A 175 -4.28 -7.71 12.95
N VAL A 176 -4.06 -6.51 13.48
CA VAL A 176 -3.10 -6.20 14.53
C VAL A 176 -3.85 -6.10 15.86
#